data_AF-A0A9W9IM59-F1
#
_entry.id   AF-A0A9W9IM59-F1
#
_cell.length_a   1.000
_cell.length_b   1.000
_cell.length_c   1.000
_cell.angle_alpha   90.00
_cell.angle_beta   90.00
_cell.angle_gamma   90.00
#
_symmetry.space_group_name_H-M   'P 1'
#
loop_
_entity.id
_entity.type
_entity.pdbx_description
1 polymer ?
#
loop_
_entity_poly.entity_id
_entity_poly.type
_entity_poly.pdbx_seq_one_letter_code
_entity_poly.pdbx_strand_id
1 'polypeptide(L)'
;MLRRDYLYLIFFASHLPIIFLIDTVPLQPASLRLDLSLRLREYYIATYRDKFFEGPAPPWFSTFIWIELLYHVPVSAWAVWGLLRDHPLVPVHLLVFGVEAFVTSLACLVEVWNWPDRSVSEKQQLTMLYGPYVALGAGMALDMFFRLRGQLTKSKRD
;
A
#
# COMPACT_ATOMS: atom_id res chain seq x y z
N MET A 1 -6.53 5.61 -21.60
CA MET A 1 -6.93 5.39 -20.19
C MET A 1 -8.31 4.71 -20.01
N LEU A 2 -8.34 3.48 -19.48
CA LEU A 2 -9.58 2.78 -19.09
C LEU A 2 -10.16 3.32 -17.77
N ARG A 3 -11.45 3.08 -17.46
CA ARG A 3 -12.07 3.51 -16.18
C ARG A 3 -11.29 3.07 -14.93
N ARG A 4 -10.70 1.87 -14.96
CA ARG A 4 -9.90 1.33 -13.84
C ARG A 4 -8.55 2.05 -13.68
N ASP A 5 -7.99 2.58 -14.75
CA ASP A 5 -6.69 3.26 -14.72
C ASP A 5 -6.79 4.60 -13.98
N TYR A 6 -7.95 5.25 -14.00
CA TYR A 6 -8.22 6.43 -13.15
C TYR A 6 -8.24 6.10 -11.67
N LEU A 7 -8.78 4.94 -11.28
CA LEU A 7 -8.76 4.49 -9.88
C LEU A 7 -7.32 4.28 -9.41
N TYR A 8 -6.48 3.63 -10.23
CA TYR A 8 -5.07 3.44 -9.92
C TYR A 8 -4.32 4.77 -9.87
N LEU A 9 -4.60 5.69 -10.80
CA LEU A 9 -3.97 7.02 -10.80
C LEU A 9 -4.28 7.79 -9.51
N ILE A 10 -5.56 7.84 -9.11
CA ILE A 10 -5.98 8.51 -7.88
C ILE A 10 -5.31 7.86 -6.68
N PHE A 11 -5.28 6.53 -6.63
CA PHE A 11 -4.61 5.79 -5.56
C PHE A 11 -3.12 6.14 -5.48
N PHE A 12 -2.34 5.99 -6.55
CA PHE A 12 -0.90 6.25 -6.49
C PHE A 12 -0.59 7.73 -6.19
N ALA A 13 -1.40 8.66 -6.70
CA ALA A 13 -1.24 10.08 -6.43
C ALA A 13 -1.54 10.45 -4.96
N SER A 14 -2.56 9.83 -4.34
CA SER A 14 -2.88 10.07 -2.93
C SER A 14 -2.01 9.27 -1.96
N HIS A 15 -1.56 8.09 -2.37
CA HIS A 15 -0.74 7.20 -1.55
C HIS A 15 0.66 7.76 -1.33
N LEU A 16 1.26 8.39 -2.33
CA LEU A 16 2.60 8.96 -2.23
C LEU A 16 2.78 9.94 -1.05
N PRO A 17 1.92 10.97 -0.83
CA PRO A 17 2.01 11.79 0.36
C PRO A 17 1.65 11.04 1.66
N ILE A 18 0.77 10.03 1.61
CA ILE A 18 0.39 9.22 2.79
C ILE A 18 1.60 8.43 3.30
N ILE A 19 2.39 7.81 2.42
CA ILE A 19 3.60 7.05 2.79
C ILE A 19 4.55 7.94 3.62
N PHE A 20 4.73 9.20 3.22
CA PHE A 20 5.59 10.12 3.97
C PHE A 20 4.94 10.67 5.23
N LEU A 21 3.63 10.93 5.22
CA LEU A 21 2.95 11.54 6.36
C LEU A 21 2.66 10.56 7.49
N ILE A 22 2.50 9.28 7.18
CA ILE A 22 2.02 8.25 8.13
C ILE A 22 3.02 7.09 8.21
N ASP A 23 3.24 6.37 7.11
CA ASP A 23 3.85 5.04 7.15
C ASP A 23 5.35 5.08 7.48
N THR A 24 6.10 5.96 6.80
CA THR A 24 7.57 6.03 6.91
C THR A 24 8.07 6.96 8.00
N VAL A 25 7.17 7.60 8.76
CA VAL A 25 7.52 8.49 9.88
C VAL A 25 8.51 7.83 10.88
N PRO A 26 8.40 6.53 11.24
CA PRO A 26 9.40 5.87 12.08
C PRO A 26 10.83 5.88 11.52
N LEU A 27 10.99 5.90 10.19
CA LEU A 27 12.29 5.90 9.50
C LEU A 27 12.83 7.32 9.26
N GLN A 28 12.00 8.35 9.41
CA GLN A 28 12.40 9.71 9.07
C GLN A 28 13.39 10.28 10.09
N PRO A 29 14.45 10.98 9.62
CA PRO A 29 15.31 11.76 10.49
C PRO A 29 14.49 12.89 11.14
N ALA A 30 14.91 13.34 12.32
CA ALA A 30 14.18 14.35 13.09
C ALA A 30 13.90 15.65 12.30
N SER A 31 14.80 16.01 11.37
CA SER A 31 14.65 17.20 10.52
C SER A 31 13.54 17.12 9.48
N LEU A 32 13.08 15.91 9.12
CA LEU A 32 12.03 15.68 8.12
C LEU A 32 10.67 15.35 8.76
N ARG A 33 10.63 15.13 10.08
CA ARG A 33 9.38 14.83 10.77
C ARG A 33 8.56 16.11 10.92
N LEU A 34 7.42 16.13 10.26
CA LEU A 34 6.48 17.23 10.33
C LEU A 34 5.60 17.10 11.58
N ASP A 35 5.24 18.22 12.21
CA ASP A 35 4.29 18.25 13.33
C ASP A 35 2.94 17.64 12.94
N LEU A 36 2.52 17.83 11.68
CA LEU A 36 1.31 17.21 11.15
C LEU A 36 1.37 15.67 11.22
N SER A 37 2.50 15.07 10.82
CA SER A 37 2.70 13.62 10.87
C SER A 37 2.62 13.08 12.29
N LEU A 38 3.20 13.80 13.26
CA LEU A 38 3.16 13.41 14.67
C LEU A 38 1.72 13.43 15.20
N ARG A 39 0.97 14.51 14.94
CA ARG A 39 -0.44 14.64 15.35
C ARG A 39 -1.35 13.60 14.70
N LEU A 40 -1.14 13.32 13.41
CA LEU A 40 -1.90 12.30 12.70
C LEU A 40 -1.64 10.91 13.29
N ARG A 41 -0.39 10.60 13.67
CA ARG A 41 -0.04 9.33 14.31
C ARG A 41 -0.59 9.22 15.72
N GLU A 42 -0.53 10.29 16.51
CA GLU A 42 -1.16 10.31 17.84
C GLU A 42 -2.66 10.07 17.76
N TYR A 43 -3.35 10.77 16.85
CA TYR A 43 -4.77 10.55 16.57
C TYR A 43 -5.04 9.11 16.12
N TYR A 44 -4.23 8.59 15.19
CA TYR A 44 -4.36 7.23 14.67
C TYR A 44 -4.24 6.18 15.78
N ILE A 45 -3.21 6.28 16.61
CA ILE A 45 -2.96 5.37 17.74
C ILE A 45 -4.12 5.44 18.73
N ALA A 46 -4.55 6.65 19.10
CA ALA A 46 -5.67 6.84 20.03
C ALA A 46 -6.99 6.27 19.48
N THR A 47 -7.20 6.29 18.16
CA THR A 47 -8.44 5.86 17.51
C THR A 47 -8.49 4.36 17.27
N TYR A 48 -7.43 3.78 16.70
CA TYR A 48 -7.43 2.41 16.17
C TYR A 48 -6.71 1.40 17.04
N ARG A 49 -5.90 1.88 17.99
CA ARG A 49 -5.11 1.04 18.89
C ARG A 49 -4.25 0.00 18.16
N ASP A 50 -3.66 0.45 17.07
CA ASP A 50 -2.84 -0.37 16.20
C ASP A 50 -1.47 -0.65 16.85
N LYS A 51 -1.21 -1.91 17.18
CA LYS A 51 0.03 -2.31 17.86
C LYS A 51 1.27 -2.14 16.99
N PHE A 52 1.12 -2.05 15.66
CA PHE A 52 2.24 -1.74 14.78
C PHE A 52 2.80 -0.33 15.00
N PHE A 53 1.99 0.57 15.55
CA PHE A 53 2.34 1.98 15.74
C PHE A 53 2.36 2.44 17.21
N GLU A 54 1.76 1.70 18.14
CA GLU A 54 1.74 2.02 19.58
C GLU A 54 3.08 1.83 20.30
N GLY A 55 3.93 0.93 19.81
CA GLY A 55 5.17 0.53 20.50
C GLY A 55 6.30 0.19 19.53
N PRO A 56 7.38 -0.45 20.00
CA PRO A 56 8.38 -0.99 19.09
C PRO A 56 7.70 -2.03 18.19
N ALA A 57 7.59 -1.70 16.91
CA ALA A 57 7.00 -2.60 15.95
C ALA A 57 7.81 -3.91 15.89
N PRO A 58 7.16 -5.05 15.61
CA PRO A 58 7.88 -6.28 15.33
C PRO A 58 8.96 -6.04 14.25
N PRO A 59 10.17 -6.61 14.37
CA PRO A 59 11.24 -6.36 13.39
C PRO A 59 10.85 -6.67 11.94
N TRP A 60 9.99 -7.66 11.73
CA TRP A 60 9.48 -7.98 10.40
C TRP A 60 8.61 -6.86 9.83
N PHE A 61 7.84 -6.14 10.67
CA PHE A 61 7.00 -5.02 10.21
C PHE A 61 7.86 -3.84 9.76
N SER A 62 9.00 -3.61 10.41
CA SER A 62 9.97 -2.60 9.93
C SER A 62 10.44 -2.89 8.50
N THR A 63 10.50 -4.16 8.09
CA THR A 63 10.82 -4.53 6.71
C THR A 63 9.76 -4.00 5.74
N PHE A 64 8.47 -4.06 6.10
CA PHE A 64 7.39 -3.52 5.26
C PHE A 64 7.47 -2.00 5.17
N ILE A 65 7.78 -1.29 6.25
CA ILE A 65 8.00 0.17 6.20
C ILE A 65 9.18 0.53 5.28
N TRP A 66 10.25 -0.28 5.28
CA TRP A 66 11.35 -0.09 4.33
C TRP A 66 10.93 -0.36 2.88
N ILE A 67 10.07 -1.34 2.63
CA ILE A 67 9.53 -1.59 1.29
C ILE A 67 8.64 -0.43 0.82
N GLU A 68 7.81 0.13 1.71
CA GLU A 68 7.04 1.34 1.43
C GLU A 68 7.97 2.49 0.96
N LEU A 69 9.05 2.74 1.70
CA LEU A 69 10.00 3.81 1.37
C LEU A 69 10.82 3.54 0.10
N LEU A 70 11.38 2.34 -0.05
CA LEU A 70 12.37 2.04 -1.08
C LEU A 70 11.75 1.53 -2.38
N TYR A 71 10.54 0.98 -2.32
CA TYR A 71 9.84 0.42 -3.49
C TYR A 71 8.53 1.15 -3.78
N HIS A 72 7.64 1.35 -2.79
CA HIS A 72 6.34 1.98 -3.08
C HIS A 72 6.47 3.43 -3.51
N VAL A 73 7.32 4.22 -2.85
CA VAL A 73 7.57 5.62 -3.25
C VAL A 73 8.00 5.75 -4.72
N PRO A 74 9.12 5.14 -5.17
CA PRO A 74 9.56 5.31 -6.55
C PRO A 74 8.58 4.72 -7.56
N VAL A 75 7.96 3.57 -7.25
CA VAL A 75 6.97 2.96 -8.15
C VAL A 75 5.70 3.78 -8.22
N SER A 76 5.23 4.36 -7.13
CA SER A 76 4.05 5.23 -7.12
C SER A 76 4.28 6.50 -7.93
N ALA A 77 5.45 7.14 -7.77
CA ALA A 77 5.83 8.30 -8.56
C ALA A 77 5.87 7.96 -10.06
N TRP A 78 6.51 6.85 -10.40
CA TRP A 78 6.57 6.35 -11.77
C TRP A 78 5.18 5.97 -12.31
N ALA A 79 4.34 5.33 -11.51
CA ALA A 79 3.01 4.86 -11.90
C ALA A 79 2.08 6.03 -12.24
N VAL A 80 2.13 7.13 -11.48
CA VAL A 80 1.39 8.36 -11.82
C VAL A 80 1.76 8.84 -13.23
N TRP A 81 3.06 8.97 -13.51
CA TRP A 81 3.53 9.36 -14.84
C TRP A 81 3.13 8.33 -15.92
N GLY A 82 3.34 7.05 -15.65
CA GLY A 82 3.09 5.96 -16.59
C GLY A 82 1.62 5.83 -16.96
N LEU A 83 0.73 5.98 -15.99
CA LEU A 83 -0.72 5.96 -16.19
C LEU A 83 -1.20 7.18 -16.99
N LEU A 84 -0.67 8.38 -16.73
CA LEU A 84 -1.01 9.59 -17.49
C LEU A 84 -0.53 9.54 -18.96
N ARG A 85 0.50 8.75 -19.24
CA ARG A 85 1.09 8.58 -20.57
C ARG A 85 0.66 7.28 -21.26
N ASP A 86 -0.22 6.49 -20.66
CA ASP A 86 -0.62 5.15 -21.12
C ASP A 86 0.63 4.27 -21.45
N HIS A 87 1.67 4.31 -20.60
CA HIS A 87 2.96 3.68 -20.85
C HIS A 87 2.86 2.13 -20.88
N PRO A 88 3.50 1.42 -21.82
CA PRO A 88 3.31 -0.02 -22.02
C PRO A 88 3.78 -0.89 -20.85
N LEU A 89 4.71 -0.40 -20.02
CA LEU A 89 5.18 -1.12 -18.83
C LEU A 89 4.28 -0.97 -17.61
N VAL A 90 3.20 -0.17 -17.67
CA VAL A 90 2.28 0.01 -16.53
C VAL A 90 1.81 -1.33 -15.98
N PRO A 91 1.37 -2.31 -16.80
CA PRO A 91 0.94 -3.59 -16.28
C PRO A 91 2.02 -4.38 -15.56
N VAL A 92 3.29 -4.24 -15.96
CA VAL A 92 4.41 -4.93 -15.29
C VAL A 92 4.60 -4.38 -13.88
N HIS A 93 4.73 -3.06 -13.74
CA HIS A 93 4.99 -2.43 -12.45
C HIS A 93 3.80 -2.55 -11.49
N LEU A 94 2.57 -2.33 -11.98
CA LEU A 94 1.37 -2.45 -11.15
C LEU A 94 1.08 -3.89 -10.73
N LEU A 95 1.50 -4.90 -11.51
CA LEU A 95 1.39 -6.30 -11.08
C LEU A 95 2.28 -6.56 -9.86
N VAL A 96 3.56 -6.18 -9.92
CA VAL A 96 4.50 -6.40 -8.81
C VAL A 96 4.05 -5.60 -7.58
N PHE A 97 3.66 -4.34 -7.77
CA PHE A 97 3.08 -3.52 -6.70
C PHE A 97 1.85 -4.17 -6.07
N GLY A 98 0.87 -4.56 -6.88
CA GLY A 98 -0.39 -5.12 -6.38
C GLY A 98 -0.19 -6.43 -5.59
N VAL A 99 0.71 -7.30 -6.05
CA VAL A 99 1.04 -8.54 -5.34
C VAL A 99 1.71 -8.25 -4.01
N GLU A 100 2.71 -7.37 -4.00
CA GLU A 100 3.43 -7.04 -2.78
C GLU A 100 2.51 -6.36 -1.76
N ALA A 101 1.74 -5.35 -2.17
CA ALA A 101 0.80 -4.64 -1.31
C ALA A 101 -0.29 -5.57 -0.74
N PHE A 102 -0.75 -6.54 -1.54
CA PHE A 102 -1.67 -7.58 -1.08
C PHE A 102 -1.05 -8.44 0.03
N VAL A 103 0.17 -8.94 -0.18
CA VAL A 103 0.84 -9.84 0.76
C VAL A 103 1.14 -9.15 2.07
N THR A 104 1.71 -7.94 2.04
CA THR A 104 2.07 -7.20 3.26
C THR A 104 0.83 -6.77 4.04
N SER A 105 -0.20 -6.26 3.36
CA SER A 105 -1.46 -5.88 3.99
C SER A 105 -2.20 -7.09 4.57
N LEU A 106 -2.20 -8.23 3.87
CA LEU A 106 -2.82 -9.46 4.36
C LEU A 106 -2.08 -9.99 5.59
N ALA A 107 -0.74 -9.97 5.59
CA ALA A 107 0.06 -10.38 6.74
C ALA A 107 -0.27 -9.53 7.97
N CYS A 108 -0.35 -8.21 7.82
CA CYS A 108 -0.79 -7.30 8.89
C CYS A 108 -2.20 -7.64 9.38
N LEU A 109 -3.14 -7.89 8.47
CA LEU A 109 -4.52 -8.21 8.84
C LEU A 109 -4.63 -9.55 9.59
N VAL A 110 -3.90 -10.57 9.17
CA VAL A 110 -3.82 -11.87 9.87
C VAL A 110 -3.29 -11.66 11.29
N GLU A 111 -2.23 -10.86 11.45
CA GLU A 111 -1.65 -10.53 12.75
C GLU A 111 -2.64 -9.78 13.65
N VAL A 112 -3.36 -8.78 13.13
CA VAL A 112 -4.40 -8.03 13.86
C VAL A 112 -5.45 -8.98 14.46
N TRP A 113 -5.89 -9.98 13.70
CA TRP A 113 -6.88 -10.93 14.17
C TRP A 113 -6.33 -11.90 15.24
N ASN A 114 -5.02 -12.11 15.27
CA ASN A 114 -4.33 -12.91 16.28
C ASN A 114 -4.03 -12.16 17.58
N TRP A 115 -4.24 -10.84 17.66
CA TRP A 115 -4.00 -10.10 18.91
C TRP A 115 -4.99 -10.48 20.02
N PRO A 116 -4.55 -11.08 21.14
CA PRO A 116 -5.45 -11.53 22.20
C PRO A 116 -6.00 -10.37 23.05
N ASP A 117 -5.31 -9.23 23.03
CA ASP A 117 -5.55 -8.04 23.83
C ASP A 117 -6.43 -6.98 23.13
N ARG A 118 -6.96 -7.30 21.94
CA ARG A 118 -7.92 -6.46 21.22
C ARG A 118 -9.30 -7.08 21.15
N SER A 119 -10.30 -6.23 21.41
CA SER A 119 -11.70 -6.55 21.21
C SER A 119 -12.00 -6.82 19.73
N VAL A 120 -13.11 -7.52 19.47
CA VAL A 120 -13.57 -7.78 18.10
C VAL A 120 -13.88 -6.49 17.36
N SER A 121 -14.44 -5.48 18.03
CA SER A 121 -14.74 -4.19 17.42
C SER A 121 -13.47 -3.44 16.98
N GLU A 122 -12.42 -3.41 17.82
CA GLU A 122 -11.13 -2.80 17.46
C GLU A 122 -10.51 -3.50 16.23
N LYS A 123 -10.55 -4.84 16.20
CA LYS A 123 -10.08 -5.64 15.04
C LYS A 123 -10.89 -5.36 13.78
N GLN A 124 -12.20 -5.20 13.89
CA GLN A 124 -13.07 -4.84 12.76
C GLN A 124 -12.76 -3.44 12.24
N GLN A 125 -12.52 -2.46 13.10
CA GLN A 125 -12.13 -1.11 12.69
C GLN A 125 -10.80 -1.12 11.91
N LEU A 126 -9.80 -1.87 12.40
CA LEU A 126 -8.55 -2.08 11.67
C LEU A 126 -8.77 -2.83 10.36
N THR A 127 -9.68 -3.81 10.33
CA THR A 127 -10.04 -4.52 9.09
C THR A 127 -10.67 -3.57 8.06
N MET A 128 -11.48 -2.60 8.49
CA MET A 128 -12.03 -1.57 7.59
C MET A 128 -10.96 -0.63 7.04
N LEU A 129 -9.82 -0.51 7.72
CA LEU A 129 -8.68 0.29 7.27
C LEU A 129 -7.76 -0.51 6.32
N TYR A 130 -7.33 -1.71 6.73
CA TYR A 130 -6.41 -2.56 5.96
C TYR A 130 -7.09 -3.30 4.80
N GLY A 131 -8.36 -3.70 4.98
CA GLY A 131 -9.13 -4.48 4.02
C GLY A 131 -9.21 -3.84 2.62
N PRO A 132 -9.45 -2.52 2.49
CA PRO A 132 -9.37 -1.83 1.22
C PRO A 132 -8.03 -1.99 0.49
N TYR A 133 -6.89 -1.95 1.20
CA TYR A 133 -5.56 -2.15 0.60
C TYR A 133 -5.37 -3.60 0.13
N VAL A 134 -5.82 -4.59 0.93
CA VAL A 134 -5.82 -6.00 0.53
C VAL A 134 -6.63 -6.20 -0.75
N ALA A 135 -7.87 -5.68 -0.79
CA ALA A 135 -8.76 -5.81 -1.94
C ALA A 135 -8.20 -5.10 -3.18
N LEU A 136 -7.67 -3.88 -3.01
CA LEU A 136 -7.07 -3.11 -4.07
C LEU A 136 -5.83 -3.81 -4.65
N GLY A 137 -4.92 -4.30 -3.80
CA GLY A 137 -3.72 -5.02 -4.22
C GLY A 137 -4.05 -6.27 -5.01
N ALA A 138 -4.96 -7.11 -4.49
CA ALA A 138 -5.43 -8.31 -5.19
C ALA A 138 -6.10 -7.97 -6.53
N GLY A 139 -6.99 -6.98 -6.54
CA GLY A 139 -7.69 -6.54 -7.75
C GLY A 139 -6.75 -5.97 -8.81
N MET A 140 -5.77 -5.17 -8.40
CA MET A 140 -4.73 -4.61 -9.28
C MET A 140 -3.86 -5.72 -9.87
N ALA A 141 -3.38 -6.65 -9.04
CA ALA A 141 -2.58 -7.78 -9.49
C ALA A 141 -3.32 -8.63 -10.53
N LEU A 142 -4.58 -8.99 -10.26
CA LEU A 142 -5.40 -9.75 -11.21
C LEU A 142 -5.63 -8.99 -12.52
N ASP A 143 -5.99 -7.70 -12.46
CA ASP A 143 -6.20 -6.89 -13.67
C ASP A 143 -4.92 -6.86 -14.52
N MET A 144 -3.77 -6.56 -13.92
CA MET A 144 -2.51 -6.47 -14.64
C MET A 144 -2.05 -7.81 -15.20
N PHE A 145 -2.24 -8.91 -14.47
CA PHE A 145 -1.97 -10.26 -14.95
C PHE A 145 -2.76 -10.57 -16.23
N PHE A 146 -4.06 -10.28 -16.26
CA PHE A 146 -4.89 -10.55 -17.45
C PHE A 146 -4.50 -9.65 -18.63
N ARG A 147 -4.14 -8.39 -18.40
CA ARG A 147 -3.65 -7.49 -19.46
C ARG A 147 -2.34 -8.01 -20.06
N LEU A 148 -1.36 -8.37 -19.24
CA LEU A 148 -0.08 -8.91 -19.68
C LEU A 148 -0.26 -10.24 -20.43
N ARG A 149 -1.07 -11.15 -19.89
CA ARG A 149 -1.40 -12.40 -20.58
C ARG A 149 -2.01 -12.15 -21.95
N GLY A 150 -2.95 -11.21 -22.06
CA GLY A 150 -3.57 -10.82 -23.33
C GLY A 150 -2.56 -10.29 -24.36
N GLN A 151 -1.61 -9.47 -23.92
CA GLN A 151 -0.54 -8.96 -24.79
C GLN A 151 0.42 -10.06 -25.26
N LEU A 152 0.89 -10.91 -24.34
CA LEU A 152 1.83 -11.99 -24.65
C LEU A 152 1.23 -13.07 -25.56
N THR A 153 -0.05 -13.38 -25.40
CA THR A 153 -0.74 -14.37 -26.25
C THR A 153 -1.03 -13.85 -27.66
N LYS A 154 -1.26 -12.54 -27.82
CA LYS A 154 -1.40 -11.91 -29.16
C LYS A 154 -0.08 -11.89 -29.91
N SER A 155 1.02 -11.52 -29.24
CA SER A 155 2.35 -11.46 -29.84
C SER A 155 2.87 -12.81 -30.38
N LYS A 156 2.29 -13.94 -29.98
CA LYS A 156 2.64 -15.27 -30.52
C LYS A 156 1.88 -15.64 -31.80
N ARG A 157 0.86 -14.87 -32.18
CA ARG A 157 0.02 -15.12 -33.37
C ARG A 157 0.45 -14.32 -34.59
N ASP A 158 1.33 -13.34 -34.39
CA ASP A 158 2.00 -12.55 -35.43
C ASP A 158 3.41 -13.09 -35.65
#